data_AF-A0A928IG66-F1
#
_entry.id   AF-A0A928IG66-F1
#
_cell.length_a   1.000
_cell.length_b   1.000
_cell.length_c   1.000
_cell.angle_alpha   90.00
_cell.angle_beta   90.00
_cell.angle_gamma   90.00
#
_symmetry.space_group_name_H-M   'P 1'
#
loop_
_entity.id
_entity.type
_entity.pdbx_description
1 polymer ?
#
loop_
_entity_poly.entity_id
_entity_poly.type
_entity_poly.pdbx_seq_one_letter_code
_entity_poly.pdbx_strand_id
1 'polypeptide(L)' 'MLKHEEEVFCNFCRNPREVQNDSASLFPENISLAMAYVPFQRWQNIYDVDDAFGAGTLFADLDKPFLGYGKGHRR' A
#
# COMPACT_ATOMS: atom_id res chain seq x y z
N MET A 1 -8.96 -25.28 -16.44
CA MET A 1 -9.19 -23.89 -16.87
C MET A 1 -9.45 -23.10 -15.60
N LEU A 2 -8.58 -22.15 -15.32
CA LEU A 2 -8.23 -21.67 -13.98
C LEU A 2 -9.41 -20.98 -13.28
N LYS A 3 -9.74 -21.39 -12.06
CA LYS A 3 -10.70 -20.73 -11.14
C LYS A 3 -10.00 -20.34 -9.83
N HIS A 4 -8.76 -19.88 -9.91
CA HIS A 4 -7.89 -19.68 -8.75
C HIS A 4 -7.19 -18.31 -8.74
N GLU A 5 -7.80 -17.28 -9.32
CA GLU A 5 -7.13 -15.98 -9.49
C GLU A 5 -7.91 -14.76 -9.00
N GLU A 6 -9.03 -14.93 -8.30
CA GLU A 6 -9.79 -13.77 -7.80
C GLU A 6 -10.09 -13.93 -6.33
N GLU A 7 -9.10 -13.61 -5.49
CA GLU A 7 -9.28 -12.86 -4.24
C GLU A 7 -7.93 -12.66 -3.53
N VAL A 8 -6.99 -12.02 -4.23
CA VAL A 8 -5.87 -11.32 -3.54
C VAL A 8 -6.41 -9.97 -3.07
N PHE A 9 -7.40 -10.00 -2.19
CA PHE A 9 -7.99 -8.77 -1.66
C PHE A 9 -6.98 -8.16 -0.69
N CYS A 10 -6.41 -7.03 -1.11
CA CYS A 10 -5.40 -6.32 -0.36
C CYS A 10 -6.01 -5.77 0.95
N ASN A 11 -5.63 -6.36 2.09
CA ASN A 11 -6.03 -5.94 3.44
C ASN A 11 -5.25 -4.70 3.95
N PHE A 12 -4.41 -4.08 3.10
CA PHE A 12 -3.52 -2.99 3.51
C PHE A 12 -4.25 -1.67 3.84
N CYS A 13 -5.50 -1.50 3.40
CA CYS A 13 -6.31 -0.31 3.67
C CYS A 13 -7.26 -0.47 4.88
N ARG A 14 -7.13 -1.52 5.69
CA ARG A 14 -8.02 -1.70 6.84
C ARG A 14 -7.73 -0.65 7.92
N ASN A 15 -8.79 0.03 8.35
CA ASN A 15 -8.76 0.97 9.47
C ASN A 15 -8.11 0.28 10.69
N PRO A 16 -7.05 0.84 11.32
CA PRO A 16 -6.35 0.17 12.43
C PRO A 16 -7.21 -0.07 13.69
N ARG A 17 -8.49 0.31 13.65
CA ARG A 17 -9.48 0.11 14.72
C ARG A 17 -10.35 -1.13 14.55
N GLU A 18 -10.27 -1.85 13.43
CA GLU A 18 -10.98 -3.12 13.24
C GLU A 18 -10.01 -4.30 13.39
N VAL A 19 -9.95 -4.84 14.60
CA VAL A 19 -9.37 -6.17 14.84
C VAL A 19 -10.30 -7.19 14.16
N GLN A 20 -9.93 -7.67 12.98
CA GLN A 20 -10.50 -8.89 12.43
C GLN A 20 -9.43 -9.97 12.35
N ASN A 21 -9.78 -11.12 12.92
CA ASN A 21 -8.97 -12.31 13.11
C ASN A 21 -8.74 -13.07 11.79
N ASP A 22 -8.22 -12.38 10.77
CA ASP A 22 -7.88 -13.00 9.50
C ASP A 22 -6.36 -13.13 9.47
N SER A 23 -5.85 -14.28 9.91
CA SER A 23 -4.42 -14.61 9.99
C SER A 23 -3.79 -14.86 8.62
N ALA A 24 -4.22 -14.15 7.59
CA ALA A 24 -3.59 -14.17 6.28
C ALA A 24 -2.25 -13.43 6.37
N SER A 25 -1.17 -14.21 6.44
CA SER A 25 0.20 -13.75 6.36
C SER A 25 0.38 -12.77 5.18
N LEU A 26 0.89 -11.55 5.46
CA LEU A 26 1.27 -10.58 4.43
C LEU A 26 2.47 -11.05 3.58
N PHE A 27 3.11 -12.14 3.99
CA PHE A 27 4.31 -12.68 3.37
C PHE A 27 4.00 -14.00 2.65
N PRO A 28 4.66 -14.27 1.52
CA PRO A 28 4.59 -15.57 0.87
C PRO A 28 5.18 -16.67 1.76
N GLU A 29 4.78 -17.92 1.53
CA GLU A 29 5.25 -19.08 2.32
C GLU A 29 6.78 -19.20 2.34
N ASN A 30 7.45 -18.82 1.24
CA ASN A 30 8.90 -18.78 1.14
C ASN A 30 9.38 -17.33 1.03
N ILE A 31 9.92 -16.81 2.13
CA ILE A 31 10.52 -15.48 2.15
C ILE A 31 12.02 -15.53 1.81
N SER A 32 12.43 -14.64 0.92
CA SER A 32 13.83 -14.39 0.61
C SER A 32 14.40 -13.45 1.66
N LEU A 33 15.57 -13.80 2.19
CA LEU A 33 16.30 -12.92 3.12
C LEU A 33 16.65 -11.60 2.43
N ALA A 34 16.48 -10.48 3.14
CA ALA A 34 16.80 -9.13 2.68
C ALA A 34 15.99 -8.60 1.48
N MET A 35 14.82 -9.17 1.19
CA MET A 35 13.86 -8.63 0.23
C MET A 35 12.69 -7.95 0.94
N ALA A 36 12.25 -6.81 0.40
CA ALA A 36 11.01 -6.17 0.82
C ALA A 36 9.83 -6.72 0.02
N TYR A 37 8.72 -6.99 0.70
CA TYR A 37 7.49 -7.46 0.09
C TYR A 37 6.47 -6.33 0.08
N VAL A 38 6.05 -5.93 -1.12
CA VAL A 38 5.09 -4.83 -1.32
C VAL A 38 3.73 -5.45 -1.68
N PRO A 39 2.64 -5.08 -0.99
CA PRO A 39 1.31 -5.59 -1.32
C PRO A 39 0.85 -5.08 -2.69
N PHE A 40 -0.06 -5.82 -3.33
CA PHE A 40 -0.63 -5.40 -4.60
C PHE A 40 -1.44 -4.10 -4.43
N GLN A 41 -1.10 -3.07 -5.22
CA GLN A 41 -1.79 -1.79 -5.19
C GLN A 41 -3.14 -1.92 -5.91
N ARG A 42 -4.22 -1.58 -5.21
CA ARG A 42 -5.57 -1.59 -5.79
C ARG A 42 -5.80 -0.36 -6.65
N TRP A 43 -6.56 -0.55 -7.74
CA TRP A 43 -6.96 0.54 -8.63
C TRP A 43 -8.17 1.29 -8.07
N GLN A 44 -7.91 2.27 -7.22
CA GLN A 44 -8.93 3.09 -6.56
C GLN A 44 -8.37 4.46 -6.18
N ASN A 45 -9.25 5.44 -6.00
CA ASN A 45 -8.92 6.79 -5.53
C ASN A 45 -7.75 7.44 -6.29
N ILE A 46 -7.98 7.68 -7.58
CA ILE A 46 -6.97 8.13 -8.55
C ILE A 46 -7.17 9.60 -8.89
N TYR A 47 -6.07 10.33 -9.01
CA TYR A 47 -6.06 11.71 -9.50
C TYR A 47 -6.30 11.78 -11.02
N ASP A 48 -6.72 12.96 -11.49
CA ASP A 48 -6.63 13.28 -12.91
C ASP A 48 -5.16 13.38 -13.34
N VAL A 49 -4.90 13.28 -14.64
CA VAL A 49 -3.53 13.13 -15.18
C VAL A 49 -2.62 14.30 -14.83
N ASP A 50 -3.14 15.53 -14.93
CA ASP A 50 -2.36 16.75 -14.66
C ASP A 50 -2.00 16.85 -13.16
N ASP A 51 -2.94 16.52 -12.28
CA ASP A 51 -2.72 16.51 -10.83
C ASP A 51 -1.76 15.38 -10.42
N ALA A 52 -1.91 14.19 -11.00
CA ALA A 52 -1.04 13.04 -10.75
C ALA A 52 0.41 13.33 -11.12
N PHE A 53 0.63 14.06 -12.21
CA PHE A 53 1.97 14.49 -12.63
C PHE A 53 2.61 15.42 -11.60
N GLY A 54 1.84 16.35 -11.02
CA GLY A 54 2.30 17.24 -9.95
C GLY A 54 2.58 16.51 -8.64
N ALA A 55 1.73 15.56 -8.24
CA ALA A 55 1.88 14.77 -7.02
C ALA A 55 2.99 13.70 -7.12
N GLY A 56 3.35 13.28 -8.34
CA GLY A 56 4.32 12.19 -8.57
C GLY A 56 3.74 10.80 -8.31
N THR A 57 2.42 10.69 -8.14
CA THR A 57 1.69 9.43 -7.98
C THR A 57 0.30 9.57 -8.58
N LEU A 58 -0.17 8.52 -9.27
CA LEU A 58 -1.53 8.44 -9.76
C LEU A 58 -2.54 8.17 -8.62
N PHE A 59 -2.10 7.47 -7.58
CA PHE A 59 -2.93 7.08 -6.45
C PHE A 59 -2.86 8.12 -5.35
N ALA A 60 -3.99 8.77 -5.05
CA ALA A 60 -4.08 9.76 -3.98
C ALA A 60 -3.74 9.16 -2.61
N ASP A 61 -4.03 7.88 -2.40
CA ASP A 61 -3.70 7.14 -1.17
C ASP A 61 -2.17 7.06 -0.89
N LEU A 62 -1.34 7.24 -1.92
CA LEU A 62 0.13 7.22 -1.80
C LEU A 62 0.74 8.61 -1.64
N ASP A 63 -0.03 9.67 -1.85
CA ASP A 63 0.41 11.06 -1.65
C ASP A 63 0.41 11.42 -0.16
N LYS A 64 1.47 10.99 0.53
CA LYS A 64 1.63 11.16 1.98
C LYS A 64 2.73 12.17 2.28
N PRO A 65 2.54 13.06 3.27
CA PRO A 65 3.56 14.03 3.63
C PRO A 65 4.83 13.31 4.11
N PHE A 66 6.00 13.86 3.73
CA PHE A 66 7.27 13.34 4.23
C PHE A 66 7.43 13.68 5.72
N LEU A 67 7.13 12.72 6.57
CA LEU A 67 7.27 12.82 8.02
C LEU A 67 8.69 12.42 8.48
N GLY A 68 9.72 12.94 7.81
CA GLY A 68 11.12 12.57 8.03
C GLY A 68 11.44 12.31 9.51
N TYR A 69 12.02 11.15 9.81
CA TYR A 69 12.27 10.72 11.19
C TYR A 69 13.47 11.48 11.77
N GLY A 70 13.23 12.73 12.17
CA GLY A 70 14.25 13.61 12.71
C GLY A 70 13.62 14.93 13.11
N LYS A 71 13.83 15.35 14.36
CA LYS A 71 13.42 16.66 14.88
C LYS A 71 13.67 17.74 13.84
N GLY A 72 12.58 18.37 13.39
CA GLY A 72 12.61 19.44 12.41
C GLY A 72 13.63 20.51 12.76
N HIS A 73 14.52 20.80 11.83
CA HIS A 73 15.19 22.08 11.78
C HIS A 73 14.37 22.99 10.86
N ARG A 74 13.59 23.87 11.48
CA ARG A 74 13.01 25.03 10.81
C ARG A 74 14.15 25.99 10.49
N ARG A 75 14.26 26.38 9.22
CA ARG A 75 15.02 27.57 8.80
C ARG A 75 14.12 28.79 8.97
#